data_AF-A0A7C4BZN8-F1
#
_entry.id   AF-A0A7C4BZN8-F1
#
_cell.length_a   1.000
_cell.length_b   1.000
_cell.length_c   1.000
_cell.angle_alpha   90.00
_cell.angle_beta   90.00
_cell.angle_gamma   90.00
#
_symmetry.space_group_name_H-M   'P 1'
#
loop_
_entity.id
_entity.type
_entity.pdbx_description
1 polymer ?
#
loop_
_entity_poly.entity_id
_entity_poly.type
_entity_poly.pdbx_seq_one_letter_code
_entity_poly.pdbx_strand_id
1 'polypeptide(L)'
;MRILLALFLAAAAWGAEVKVWEGRLTLPTYEEGPPDVNPPFDVFSPRFLNYPYAIRDQLTDRKTDRHWRALFLENEYLKCSVLPDLGGHLYSCTDKINGAEMFYANPSIKKAKISYRGAWAAFGIEFNFPVSHNWVSLSPVDFAWWRNPDGGASVMVANVDRPYGMQWRVELRLNPGSTVLEQRVALYNPGDQPHRYYWWNNAGVEVWEDSRIHYPMRYTAAHGFRSVDTWPVNSAGLDLSVLKNHTAGTVSQFSHGSREPFMGVYHPRTKAGVVHWADYADLPGKKIWSWGWNAAAHEWARALSDNQSHYVEVQAGLYRNQETYAFLEPQQTIRFTEYWMPVRDIGGITKANLHGVVHLERQGSTLRAGLNVNHAISQAHLRLRAAGKTVWEAREPLTPAKTFRREAACAAPCTFELANATGRILLSHTEGKFDFAPDNEIRTGPQPPVQKESDALEHGADLELNGRLLAAWDVYKKALAKDPDHFGLNRAAGRLAVTLKRYHEAAGLLGRAQRRSSNDPEIHYFLGNAYAALGDSRRAREEWEGAQRQAPFRAAARFALA
;
A
#
# COMPACT_ATOMS: atom_id res chain seq x y z
N MET A 1 -46.31 51.64 -4.19
CA MET A 1 -44.90 51.29 -3.97
C MET A 1 -44.75 50.64 -2.60
N ARG A 2 -44.92 49.31 -2.51
CA ARG A 2 -44.55 48.50 -1.34
C ARG A 2 -44.04 47.16 -1.88
N ILE A 3 -42.76 46.92 -1.65
CA ILE A 3 -41.93 45.85 -2.21
C ILE A 3 -42.37 44.53 -1.56
N LEU A 4 -42.75 43.54 -2.37
CA LEU A 4 -42.89 42.14 -1.93
C LEU A 4 -41.49 41.59 -1.67
N LEU A 5 -41.17 41.31 -0.40
CA LEU A 5 -40.01 40.50 -0.03
C LEU A 5 -40.36 39.03 -0.31
N ALA A 6 -39.86 38.48 -1.41
CA ALA A 6 -39.85 37.04 -1.63
C ALA A 6 -38.78 36.42 -0.73
N LEU A 7 -39.19 35.77 0.36
CA LEU A 7 -38.33 34.88 1.13
C LEU A 7 -38.00 33.66 0.25
N PHE A 8 -36.81 33.68 -0.35
CA PHE A 8 -36.16 32.46 -0.82
C PHE A 8 -35.82 31.63 0.42
N LEU A 9 -36.68 30.66 0.76
CA LEU A 9 -36.22 29.50 1.52
C LEU A 9 -35.22 28.76 0.62
N ALA A 10 -33.93 29.06 0.82
CA ALA A 10 -32.89 28.12 0.47
C ALA A 10 -33.16 26.87 1.30
N ALA A 11 -33.76 25.86 0.69
CA ALA A 11 -33.70 24.51 1.21
C ALA A 11 -32.20 24.17 1.27
N ALA A 12 -31.61 24.35 2.45
CA ALA A 12 -30.34 23.73 2.76
C ALA A 12 -30.61 22.23 2.57
N ALA A 13 -30.12 21.68 1.45
CA ALA A 13 -29.98 20.25 1.33
C ALA A 13 -29.06 19.86 2.50
N TRP A 14 -29.65 19.36 3.59
CA TRP A 14 -28.91 18.58 4.56
C TRP A 14 -28.39 17.35 3.82
N GLY A 15 -27.24 17.51 3.16
CA GLY A 15 -26.45 16.38 2.70
C GLY A 15 -26.21 15.51 3.91
N ALA A 16 -26.50 14.21 3.81
CA ALA A 16 -26.37 13.32 4.94
C ALA A 16 -24.92 13.37 5.42
N GLU A 17 -24.76 13.84 6.66
CA GLU A 17 -23.46 14.11 7.26
C GLU A 17 -22.75 12.78 7.56
N VAL A 18 -21.48 12.67 7.16
CA VAL A 18 -20.68 11.49 7.50
C VAL A 18 -20.45 11.47 9.02
N LYS A 19 -20.75 10.34 9.65
CA LYS A 19 -20.54 10.14 11.07
C LYS A 19 -19.14 9.62 11.33
N VAL A 20 -18.53 10.12 12.40
CA VAL A 20 -17.28 9.60 12.94
C VAL A 20 -17.35 9.59 14.46
N TRP A 21 -16.91 8.51 15.08
CA TRP A 21 -16.91 8.37 16.54
C TRP A 21 -15.95 7.28 17.00
N GLU A 22 -15.55 7.35 18.27
CA GLU A 22 -14.87 6.27 18.98
C GLU A 22 -15.90 5.38 19.69
N GLY A 23 -15.73 4.07 19.58
CA GLY A 23 -16.51 3.06 20.28
C GLY A 23 -15.66 1.84 20.62
N ARG A 24 -16.31 0.68 20.73
CA ARG A 24 -15.65 -0.59 21.07
C ARG A 24 -16.15 -1.73 20.20
N LEU A 25 -15.27 -2.67 19.88
CA LEU A 25 -15.61 -3.96 19.29
C LEU A 25 -15.20 -5.08 20.27
N THR A 26 -16.14 -5.96 20.59
CA THR A 26 -15.84 -7.17 21.37
C THR A 26 -15.45 -8.26 20.39
N LEU A 27 -14.17 -8.64 20.37
CA LEU A 27 -13.67 -9.69 19.48
C LEU A 27 -13.05 -10.82 20.32
N PRO A 28 -13.42 -12.08 20.05
CA PRO A 28 -12.69 -13.21 20.61
C PRO A 28 -11.22 -13.15 20.19
N THR A 29 -10.33 -13.16 21.17
CA THR A 29 -8.90 -12.91 20.99
C THR A 29 -8.11 -14.00 21.68
N TYR A 30 -7.16 -14.58 20.95
CA TYR A 30 -6.20 -15.53 21.49
C TYR A 30 -5.05 -14.78 22.18
N GLU A 31 -4.84 -15.10 23.45
CA GLU A 31 -3.87 -14.40 24.27
C GLU A 31 -2.43 -14.78 23.91
N GLU A 32 -1.52 -13.88 24.27
CA GLU A 32 -0.08 -14.12 24.23
C GLU A 32 0.42 -14.22 25.67
N GLY A 33 1.47 -15.02 25.87
CA GLY A 33 2.32 -14.92 27.04
C GLY A 33 3.10 -13.60 27.08
N PRO A 34 3.92 -13.39 28.12
CA PRO A 34 4.77 -12.20 28.20
C PRO A 34 5.72 -12.10 26.99
N PRO A 35 6.01 -10.88 26.50
CA PRO A 35 7.07 -10.67 25.51
C PRO A 35 8.42 -11.19 26.00
N ASP A 36 9.32 -11.53 25.06
CA ASP A 36 10.70 -11.91 25.39
C ASP A 36 11.39 -10.78 26.15
N VAL A 37 11.97 -11.13 27.30
CA VAL A 37 12.70 -10.20 28.17
C VAL A 37 14.09 -9.86 27.63
N ASN A 38 14.61 -10.68 26.72
CA ASN A 38 15.92 -10.48 26.11
C ASN A 38 15.78 -9.52 24.91
N PRO A 39 16.50 -8.39 24.90
CA PRO A 39 16.47 -7.48 23.76
C PRO A 39 16.97 -8.18 22.49
N PRO A 40 16.24 -8.09 21.35
CA PRO A 40 16.66 -8.71 20.10
C PRO A 40 17.72 -7.84 19.40
N PHE A 41 18.90 -7.75 20.01
CA PHE A 41 20.05 -7.11 19.37
C PHE A 41 20.39 -7.85 18.06
N ASP A 42 20.75 -7.07 17.05
CA ASP A 42 21.10 -7.52 15.70
C ASP A 42 22.25 -8.53 15.68
N VAL A 43 23.16 -8.50 16.67
CA VAL A 43 24.21 -9.52 16.88
C VAL A 43 23.63 -10.93 17.12
N PHE A 44 22.45 -11.04 17.74
CA PHE A 44 21.82 -12.32 18.06
C PHE A 44 20.72 -12.71 17.07
N SER A 45 20.19 -11.75 16.29
CA SER A 45 19.17 -11.98 15.27
C SER A 45 19.47 -11.17 14.00
N PRO A 46 20.45 -11.61 13.17
CA PRO A 46 20.90 -10.84 12.01
C PRO A 46 19.88 -10.77 10.88
N ARG A 47 18.74 -11.47 11.00
CA ARG A 47 17.69 -11.50 9.96
C ARG A 47 16.65 -10.40 10.13
N PHE A 48 16.38 -9.95 11.35
CA PHE A 48 15.30 -8.99 11.61
C PHE A 48 15.77 -7.95 12.63
N LEU A 49 15.93 -6.70 12.17
CA LEU A 49 16.12 -5.57 13.06
C LEU A 49 14.80 -5.33 13.80
N ASN A 50 14.80 -5.58 15.10
CA ASN A 50 13.62 -5.45 15.96
C ASN A 50 13.84 -4.50 17.13
N TYR A 51 15.08 -4.31 17.57
CA TYR A 51 15.39 -3.43 18.69
C TYR A 51 14.88 -2.00 18.43
N PRO A 52 14.20 -1.35 19.40
CA PRO A 52 14.02 -1.73 20.81
C PRO A 52 12.71 -2.48 21.13
N TYR A 53 12.02 -3.04 20.14
CA TYR A 53 10.79 -3.78 20.38
C TYR A 53 11.07 -5.20 20.88
N ALA A 54 10.33 -5.61 21.92
CA ALA A 54 10.36 -6.99 22.40
C ALA A 54 9.68 -7.95 21.39
N ILE A 55 10.24 -9.15 21.29
CA ILE A 55 9.65 -10.27 20.55
C ILE A 55 8.41 -10.79 21.30
N ARG A 56 7.39 -11.18 20.54
CA ARG A 56 6.06 -11.59 20.97
C ARG A 56 5.70 -12.91 20.28
N ASP A 57 6.36 -13.99 20.68
CA ASP A 57 6.20 -15.30 20.05
C ASP A 57 5.70 -16.38 21.02
N GLN A 58 5.36 -16.01 22.27
CA GLN A 58 4.65 -16.89 23.21
C GLN A 58 3.16 -16.90 22.90
N LEU A 59 2.76 -17.57 21.82
CA LEU A 59 1.35 -17.66 21.43
C LEU A 59 0.64 -18.75 22.23
N THR A 60 -0.58 -18.50 22.68
CA THR A 60 -1.38 -19.45 23.47
C THR A 60 -2.69 -19.80 22.77
N ASP A 61 -3.32 -20.90 23.18
CA ASP A 61 -4.66 -21.31 22.76
C ASP A 61 -5.78 -20.74 23.65
N ARG A 62 -5.43 -19.94 24.68
CA ARG A 62 -6.38 -19.30 25.58
C ARG A 62 -7.13 -18.18 24.85
N LYS A 63 -8.41 -18.45 24.58
CA LYS A 63 -9.36 -17.52 23.98
C LYS A 63 -10.08 -16.70 25.05
N THR A 64 -10.14 -15.38 24.87
CA THR A 64 -10.93 -14.47 25.71
C THR A 64 -11.65 -13.42 24.86
N ASP A 65 -12.84 -13.01 25.26
CA ASP A 65 -13.50 -11.86 24.64
C ASP A 65 -12.80 -10.58 25.12
N ARG A 66 -12.24 -9.83 24.17
CA ARG A 66 -11.54 -8.57 24.45
C ARG A 66 -12.32 -7.41 23.86
N HIS A 67 -12.42 -6.33 24.63
CA HIS A 67 -12.99 -5.07 24.17
C HIS A 67 -11.88 -4.22 23.57
N TRP A 68 -11.81 -4.17 22.25
CA TRP A 68 -10.88 -3.34 21.50
C TRP A 68 -11.47 -1.96 21.25
N ARG A 69 -10.66 -0.90 21.37
CA ARG A 69 -11.07 0.42 20.88
C ARG A 69 -11.30 0.33 19.38
N ALA A 70 -12.37 0.95 18.90
CA ALA A 70 -12.69 1.01 17.48
C ALA A 70 -13.08 2.44 17.09
N LEU A 71 -12.53 2.93 15.98
CA LEU A 71 -12.90 4.19 15.37
C LEU A 71 -13.79 3.89 14.17
N PHE A 72 -14.94 4.54 14.09
CA PHE A 72 -15.92 4.27 13.05
C PHE A 72 -16.06 5.45 12.11
N LEU A 73 -16.20 5.14 10.82
CA LEU A 73 -16.62 6.08 9.77
C LEU A 73 -17.88 5.51 9.13
N GLU A 74 -18.93 6.32 9.02
CA GLU A 74 -20.18 5.86 8.41
C GLU A 74 -20.84 6.97 7.58
N ASN A 75 -21.16 6.65 6.32
CA ASN A 75 -22.03 7.47 5.47
C ASN A 75 -23.28 6.67 5.07
N GLU A 76 -23.98 7.10 4.02
CA GLU A 76 -25.19 6.45 3.54
C GLU A 76 -24.93 5.02 3.03
N TYR A 77 -23.73 4.76 2.53
CA TYR A 77 -23.39 3.54 1.80
C TYR A 77 -22.34 2.66 2.47
N LEU A 78 -21.40 3.23 3.22
CA LEU A 78 -20.29 2.51 3.84
C LEU A 78 -20.29 2.69 5.35
N LYS A 79 -19.90 1.63 6.06
CA LYS A 79 -19.57 1.66 7.48
C LYS A 79 -18.23 0.97 7.70
N CYS A 80 -17.20 1.73 7.98
CA CYS A 80 -15.86 1.24 8.22
C CYS A 80 -15.50 1.28 9.72
N SER A 81 -14.62 0.36 10.15
CA SER A 81 -14.08 0.32 11.51
C SER A 81 -12.57 0.14 11.52
N VAL A 82 -11.87 0.90 12.37
CA VAL A 82 -10.41 0.94 12.50
C VAL A 82 -10.04 0.55 13.93
N LEU A 83 -9.04 -0.32 14.10
CA LEU A 83 -8.58 -0.82 15.39
C LEU A 83 -7.23 -0.17 15.77
N PRO A 84 -7.22 1.00 16.43
CA PRO A 84 -5.98 1.69 16.82
C PRO A 84 -5.11 0.86 17.78
N ASP A 85 -5.70 -0.03 18.58
CA ASP A 85 -4.96 -0.89 19.51
C ASP A 85 -4.24 -2.07 18.82
N LEU A 86 -4.59 -2.33 17.55
CA LEU A 86 -4.05 -3.40 16.72
C LEU A 86 -3.46 -2.81 15.44
N GLY A 87 -2.36 -2.07 15.57
CA GLY A 87 -1.59 -1.51 14.45
C GLY A 87 -2.30 -0.42 13.65
N GLY A 88 -3.48 0.02 14.09
CA GLY A 88 -4.31 0.94 13.33
C GLY A 88 -4.98 0.29 12.12
N HIS A 89 -5.09 -1.04 12.08
CA HIS A 89 -5.70 -1.75 10.96
C HIS A 89 -7.11 -1.26 10.67
N LEU A 90 -7.44 -1.08 9.39
CA LEU A 90 -8.83 -0.98 8.96
C LEU A 90 -9.44 -2.38 9.04
N TYR A 91 -10.18 -2.69 10.09
CA TYR A 91 -10.69 -4.02 10.36
C TYR A 91 -11.83 -4.44 9.41
N SER A 92 -12.82 -3.57 9.23
CA SER A 92 -13.98 -3.84 8.39
C SER A 92 -14.38 -2.62 7.57
N CYS A 93 -15.02 -2.85 6.44
CA CYS A 93 -15.82 -1.81 5.80
C CYS A 93 -17.00 -2.44 5.05
N THR A 94 -18.17 -2.31 5.65
CA THR A 94 -19.41 -2.91 5.16
C THR A 94 -20.03 -2.01 4.11
N ASP A 95 -20.38 -2.60 2.97
CA ASP A 95 -21.30 -2.01 2.01
C ASP A 95 -22.74 -2.15 2.52
N LYS A 96 -23.33 -1.05 2.97
CA LYS A 96 -24.68 -1.00 3.55
C LYS A 96 -25.79 -1.30 2.54
N ILE A 97 -25.50 -1.29 1.23
CA ILE A 97 -26.50 -1.59 0.20
C ILE A 97 -26.86 -3.08 0.18
N ASN A 98 -25.87 -3.97 0.35
CA ASN A 98 -26.07 -5.43 0.33
C ASN A 98 -25.61 -6.15 1.60
N GLY A 99 -25.00 -5.44 2.55
CA GLY A 99 -24.47 -5.98 3.80
C GLY A 99 -23.13 -6.72 3.66
N ALA A 100 -22.49 -6.70 2.49
CA ALA A 100 -21.24 -7.40 2.25
C ALA A 100 -20.04 -6.62 2.82
N GLU A 101 -19.06 -7.35 3.36
CA GLU A 101 -17.78 -6.77 3.75
C GLU A 101 -16.84 -6.60 2.55
N MET A 102 -16.14 -5.47 2.50
CA MET A 102 -15.06 -5.25 1.53
C MET A 102 -13.76 -5.96 1.92
N PHE A 103 -13.55 -6.17 3.22
CA PHE A 103 -12.30 -6.70 3.78
C PHE A 103 -12.58 -7.91 4.67
N TYR A 104 -11.52 -8.64 5.00
CA TYR A 104 -11.61 -9.80 5.87
C TYR A 104 -11.82 -9.37 7.32
N ALA A 105 -13.08 -9.15 7.70
CA ALA A 105 -13.50 -8.91 9.07
C ALA A 105 -13.47 -10.24 9.86
N ASN A 106 -12.28 -10.80 10.05
CA ASN A 106 -12.07 -12.10 10.70
C ASN A 106 -12.74 -12.11 12.07
N PRO A 107 -13.67 -13.04 12.34
CA PRO A 107 -14.45 -13.05 13.57
C PRO A 107 -13.61 -13.31 14.84
N SER A 108 -12.33 -13.68 14.71
CA SER A 108 -11.44 -13.83 15.85
C SER A 108 -10.03 -13.30 15.57
N ILE A 109 -9.39 -12.77 16.61
CA ILE A 109 -7.98 -12.37 16.56
C ILE A 109 -7.13 -13.60 16.97
N LYS A 110 -6.91 -14.51 16.00
CA LYS A 110 -5.96 -15.63 16.16
C LYS A 110 -4.58 -15.23 15.68
N LYS A 111 -3.59 -15.49 16.52
CA LYS A 111 -2.22 -15.04 16.29
C LYS A 111 -1.35 -16.16 15.74
N ALA A 112 -0.47 -15.81 14.81
CA ALA A 112 0.54 -16.68 14.24
C ALA A 112 1.92 -15.99 14.28
N LYS A 113 3.01 -16.78 14.25
CA LYS A 113 4.39 -16.29 14.27
C LYS A 113 4.83 -15.84 12.87
N ILE A 114 4.33 -14.69 12.40
CA ILE A 114 4.54 -14.21 11.02
C ILE A 114 5.22 -12.82 10.97
N SER A 115 4.84 -11.88 11.85
CA SER A 115 5.38 -10.52 11.81
C SER A 115 6.81 -10.44 12.35
N TYR A 116 7.49 -9.31 12.14
CA TYR A 116 8.86 -9.03 12.61
C TYR A 116 9.04 -9.33 14.10
N ARG A 117 8.01 -9.08 14.92
CA ARG A 117 8.00 -9.38 16.36
C ARG A 117 7.38 -10.73 16.70
N GLY A 118 7.07 -11.59 15.75
CA GLY A 118 6.33 -12.83 15.95
C GLY A 118 4.83 -12.63 15.75
N ALA A 119 4.11 -12.16 16.77
CA ALA A 119 2.65 -12.10 16.76
C ALA A 119 2.08 -11.27 15.59
N TRP A 120 1.24 -11.92 14.79
CA TRP A 120 0.49 -11.35 13.66
C TRP A 120 -0.87 -12.05 13.57
N ALA A 121 -1.90 -11.38 13.03
CA ALA A 121 -3.22 -11.96 12.82
C ALA A 121 -3.84 -11.50 11.50
N ALA A 122 -4.64 -12.37 10.88
CA ALA A 122 -5.19 -12.13 9.54
C ALA A 122 -6.53 -11.39 9.63
N PHE A 123 -6.56 -10.10 9.34
CA PHE A 123 -7.81 -9.33 9.21
C PHE A 123 -7.56 -7.98 8.51
N GLY A 124 -8.62 -7.44 7.91
CA GLY A 124 -8.68 -6.05 7.49
C GLY A 124 -7.55 -5.61 6.56
N ILE A 125 -7.12 -4.35 6.70
CA ILE A 125 -5.96 -3.79 6.01
C ILE A 125 -4.85 -3.51 7.02
N GLU A 126 -3.65 -4.00 6.73
CA GLU A 126 -2.41 -3.66 7.41
C GLU A 126 -1.58 -2.65 6.62
N PHE A 127 -1.15 -1.58 7.29
CA PHE A 127 -0.28 -0.55 6.71
C PHE A 127 1.19 -0.87 6.99
N ASN A 128 1.96 -1.32 6.00
CA ASN A 128 3.33 -1.75 6.23
C ASN A 128 4.36 -0.67 5.94
N PHE A 129 4.93 -0.10 7.01
CA PHE A 129 6.06 0.83 6.99
C PHE A 129 6.86 0.75 8.30
N PRO A 130 8.21 0.87 8.27
CA PRO A 130 9.09 0.86 7.10
C PRO A 130 9.52 -0.57 6.71
N VAL A 131 8.84 -1.58 7.26
CA VAL A 131 9.04 -3.02 7.00
C VAL A 131 7.68 -3.75 6.97
N SER A 132 7.65 -4.99 6.48
CA SER A 132 6.44 -5.83 6.39
C SER A 132 6.71 -7.29 6.81
N HIS A 133 5.84 -7.93 7.60
CA HIS A 133 4.74 -7.31 8.35
C HIS A 133 5.29 -6.40 9.45
N ASN A 134 4.69 -5.22 9.65
CA ASN A 134 5.33 -4.13 10.39
C ASN A 134 5.56 -4.42 11.90
N TRP A 135 6.41 -3.62 12.57
CA TRP A 135 6.73 -3.83 14.00
C TRP A 135 5.56 -3.57 14.97
N VAL A 136 4.51 -2.91 14.52
CA VAL A 136 3.36 -2.53 15.34
C VAL A 136 2.06 -3.21 14.87
N SER A 137 2.13 -4.27 14.04
CA SER A 137 0.95 -4.92 13.44
C SER A 137 -0.15 -5.18 14.47
N LEU A 138 0.21 -5.71 15.64
CA LEU A 138 -0.72 -5.96 16.76
C LEU A 138 -0.40 -5.11 18.00
N SER A 139 0.05 -3.87 17.83
CA SER A 139 0.36 -2.95 18.92
C SER A 139 -0.42 -1.64 18.78
N PRO A 140 -0.69 -0.91 19.88
CA PRO A 140 -1.34 0.39 19.80
C PRO A 140 -0.54 1.39 18.96
N VAL A 141 -1.27 2.21 18.21
CA VAL A 141 -0.74 3.33 17.41
C VAL A 141 -1.46 4.64 17.77
N ASP A 142 -0.88 5.77 17.38
CA ASP A 142 -1.52 7.07 17.56
C ASP A 142 -2.72 7.19 16.62
N PHE A 143 -3.77 7.89 17.06
CA PHE A 143 -4.94 8.12 16.24
C PHE A 143 -5.61 9.48 16.53
N ALA A 144 -6.36 9.96 15.54
CA ALA A 144 -7.26 11.10 15.67
C ALA A 144 -8.47 10.90 14.76
N TRP A 145 -9.56 11.62 15.00
CA TRP A 145 -10.73 11.60 14.13
C TRP A 145 -11.46 12.94 14.18
N TRP A 146 -12.05 13.34 13.06
CA TRP A 146 -12.72 14.64 12.95
C TRP A 146 -13.73 14.67 11.80
N ARG A 147 -14.65 15.64 11.86
CA ARG A 147 -15.56 15.99 10.76
C ARG A 147 -14.90 17.01 9.85
N ASN A 148 -15.04 16.83 8.55
CA ASN A 148 -14.45 17.68 7.53
C ASN A 148 -15.37 18.86 7.16
N PRO A 149 -14.82 20.02 6.76
CA PRO A 149 -15.62 21.19 6.39
C PRO A 149 -16.61 20.97 5.21
N ASP A 150 -16.36 19.97 4.37
CA ASP A 150 -17.18 19.59 3.22
C ASP A 150 -18.24 18.51 3.55
N GLY A 151 -18.48 18.25 4.84
CA GLY A 151 -19.47 17.27 5.32
C GLY A 151 -18.96 15.82 5.35
N GLY A 152 -17.74 15.57 4.89
CA GLY A 152 -17.06 14.28 5.09
C GLY A 152 -16.59 14.07 6.52
N ALA A 153 -15.98 12.91 6.79
CA ALA A 153 -15.29 12.67 8.06
C ALA A 153 -14.05 11.81 7.84
N SER A 154 -13.08 11.95 8.74
CA SER A 154 -11.78 11.29 8.65
C SER A 154 -11.40 10.64 9.97
N VAL A 155 -10.72 9.49 9.86
CA VAL A 155 -9.94 8.84 10.91
C VAL A 155 -8.49 8.84 10.45
N MET A 156 -7.57 9.25 11.31
CA MET A 156 -6.14 9.16 11.09
C MET A 156 -5.56 8.13 12.06
N VAL A 157 -4.71 7.24 11.55
CA VAL A 157 -3.81 6.39 12.35
C VAL A 157 -2.38 6.70 11.97
N ALA A 158 -1.47 6.65 12.95
CA ALA A 158 -0.09 7.05 12.77
C ALA A 158 0.83 6.35 13.76
N ASN A 159 2.10 6.20 13.39
CA ASN A 159 3.12 5.77 14.33
C ASN A 159 4.47 6.37 13.96
N VAL A 160 5.28 6.65 14.98
CA VAL A 160 6.72 6.90 14.84
C VAL A 160 7.43 5.62 15.25
N ASP A 161 8.12 4.97 14.31
CA ASP A 161 8.82 3.73 14.62
C ASP A 161 10.03 4.01 15.53
N ARG A 162 10.31 3.08 16.44
CA ARG A 162 11.45 3.23 17.37
C ARG A 162 12.82 2.89 16.78
N PRO A 163 12.96 1.94 15.82
CA PRO A 163 14.25 1.61 15.24
C PRO A 163 14.90 2.76 14.45
N TYR A 164 14.12 3.52 13.68
CA TYR A 164 14.59 4.59 12.81
C TYR A 164 14.02 5.97 13.17
N GLY A 165 12.93 6.05 13.94
CA GLY A 165 12.27 7.32 14.22
C GLY A 165 11.48 7.88 13.04
N MET A 166 11.23 7.09 11.99
CA MET A 166 10.41 7.53 10.87
C MET A 166 8.94 7.48 11.22
N GLN A 167 8.16 8.34 10.58
CA GLN A 167 6.74 8.47 10.82
C GLN A 167 5.95 8.02 9.59
N TRP A 168 4.92 7.23 9.82
CA TRP A 168 3.83 7.05 8.86
C TRP A 168 2.51 7.58 9.42
N ARG A 169 1.65 8.03 8.52
CA ARG A 169 0.29 8.51 8.77
C ARG A 169 -0.61 8.00 7.66
N VAL A 170 -1.77 7.42 7.99
CA VAL A 170 -2.84 7.20 7.01
C VAL A 170 -4.15 7.80 7.47
N GLU A 171 -4.70 8.68 6.63
CA GLU A 171 -6.04 9.23 6.75
C GLU A 171 -7.01 8.36 5.98
N LEU A 172 -7.97 7.77 6.67
CA LEU A 172 -9.13 7.09 6.10
C LEU A 172 -10.30 8.07 6.09
N ARG A 173 -10.92 8.25 4.92
CA ARG A 173 -11.91 9.29 4.71
C ARG A 173 -13.13 8.78 3.95
N LEU A 174 -14.31 9.17 4.44
CA LEU A 174 -15.57 9.03 3.72
C LEU A 174 -16.18 10.40 3.43
N ASN A 175 -16.80 10.52 2.26
CA ASN A 175 -17.54 11.70 1.83
C ASN A 175 -19.05 11.39 1.72
N PRO A 176 -19.95 12.38 1.89
CA PRO A 176 -21.38 12.18 1.64
C PRO A 176 -21.65 11.69 0.22
N GLY A 177 -22.65 10.82 0.05
CA GLY A 177 -23.11 10.41 -1.28
C GLY A 177 -22.11 9.58 -2.10
N SER A 178 -21.08 9.00 -1.48
CA SER A 178 -20.05 8.21 -2.17
C SER A 178 -19.83 6.81 -1.57
N THR A 179 -19.51 5.83 -2.42
CA THR A 179 -19.07 4.47 -2.02
C THR A 179 -17.55 4.30 -2.05
N VAL A 180 -16.79 5.38 -2.03
CA VAL A 180 -15.32 5.34 -2.06
C VAL A 180 -14.79 5.58 -0.66
N LEU A 181 -13.99 4.63 -0.17
CA LEU A 181 -13.09 4.84 0.94
C LEU A 181 -11.77 5.38 0.40
N GLU A 182 -11.46 6.62 0.75
CA GLU A 182 -10.20 7.27 0.40
C GLU A 182 -9.17 7.05 1.52
N GLN A 183 -7.94 6.68 1.15
CA GLN A 183 -6.82 6.44 2.05
C GLN A 183 -5.64 7.34 1.63
N ARG A 184 -5.36 8.40 2.39
CA ARG A 184 -4.23 9.30 2.13
C ARG A 184 -3.06 8.94 3.02
N VAL A 185 -1.90 8.68 2.41
CA VAL A 185 -0.71 8.24 3.12
C VAL A 185 0.35 9.33 3.12
N ALA A 186 1.03 9.50 4.26
CA ALA A 186 2.23 10.31 4.36
C ALA A 186 3.33 9.54 5.10
N LEU A 187 4.50 9.44 4.47
CA LEU A 187 5.71 8.82 5.01
C LEU A 187 6.75 9.92 5.20
N TYR A 188 7.32 10.04 6.39
CA TYR A 188 8.19 11.15 6.75
C TYR A 188 9.39 10.67 7.56
N ASN A 189 10.58 11.13 7.19
CA ASN A 189 11.78 10.96 7.98
C ASN A 189 12.09 12.28 8.73
N PRO A 190 11.75 12.41 10.02
CA PRO A 190 12.12 13.56 10.83
C PRO A 190 13.58 13.55 11.28
N GLY A 191 14.31 12.46 11.03
CA GLY A 191 15.70 12.28 11.44
C GLY A 191 16.68 13.10 10.62
N ASP A 192 17.94 12.98 11.01
CA ASP A 192 19.10 13.61 10.38
C ASP A 192 19.90 12.64 9.48
N GLN A 193 19.51 11.35 9.47
CA GLN A 193 20.13 10.29 8.65
C GLN A 193 19.13 9.71 7.64
N PRO A 194 19.61 9.18 6.50
CA PRO A 194 18.76 8.45 5.57
C PRO A 194 18.43 7.09 6.18
N HIS A 195 17.16 6.70 6.08
CA HIS A 195 16.67 5.42 6.58
C HIS A 195 15.99 4.65 5.46
N ARG A 196 16.25 3.33 5.40
CA ARG A 196 15.56 2.47 4.44
C ARG A 196 14.08 2.45 4.76
N TYR A 197 13.24 2.45 3.73
CA TYR A 197 11.81 2.31 3.90
C TYR A 197 11.18 1.39 2.86
N TYR A 198 9.96 1.03 3.18
CA TYR A 198 9.10 0.12 2.46
C TYR A 198 7.68 0.65 2.61
N TRP A 199 6.85 0.51 1.57
CA TRP A 199 5.41 0.66 1.69
C TRP A 199 4.69 -0.41 0.90
N TRP A 200 3.92 -1.23 1.61
CA TRP A 200 2.86 -2.04 1.01
C TRP A 200 1.61 -2.00 1.89
N ASN A 201 0.50 -1.67 1.26
CA ASN A 201 -0.82 -1.76 1.83
C ASN A 201 -1.32 -3.19 1.66
N ASN A 202 -1.53 -3.94 2.74
CA ASN A 202 -1.90 -5.36 2.69
C ASN A 202 -3.36 -5.55 3.11
N ALA A 203 -4.28 -5.69 2.16
CA ALA A 203 -5.71 -5.89 2.44
C ALA A 203 -6.09 -7.36 2.37
N GLY A 204 -6.47 -7.94 3.51
CA GLY A 204 -7.15 -9.22 3.58
C GLY A 204 -8.57 -9.11 3.04
N VAL A 205 -8.98 -10.04 2.18
CA VAL A 205 -10.33 -10.14 1.61
C VAL A 205 -10.80 -11.59 1.78
N GLU A 206 -11.94 -11.79 2.44
CA GLU A 206 -12.52 -13.14 2.60
C GLU A 206 -12.85 -13.74 1.23
N VAL A 207 -12.61 -15.03 1.03
CA VAL A 207 -12.85 -15.71 -0.24
C VAL A 207 -13.49 -17.08 -0.09
N TRP A 208 -14.11 -17.51 -1.18
CA TRP A 208 -14.64 -18.85 -1.40
C TRP A 208 -13.94 -19.49 -2.60
N GLU A 209 -14.17 -20.79 -2.81
CA GLU A 209 -13.56 -21.57 -3.90
C GLU A 209 -13.82 -20.97 -5.29
N ASP A 210 -14.97 -20.32 -5.48
CA ASP A 210 -15.42 -19.73 -6.74
C ASP A 210 -15.03 -18.26 -6.90
N SER A 211 -14.40 -17.66 -5.88
CA SER A 211 -13.97 -16.26 -5.91
C SER A 211 -12.98 -16.03 -7.04
N ARG A 212 -13.12 -14.86 -7.67
CA ARG A 212 -12.41 -14.47 -8.89
C ARG A 212 -11.46 -13.31 -8.63
N ILE A 213 -10.22 -13.48 -9.04
CA ILE A 213 -9.14 -12.50 -8.91
C ILE A 213 -9.09 -11.70 -10.21
N HIS A 214 -9.40 -10.41 -10.11
CA HIS A 214 -9.45 -9.49 -11.25
C HIS A 214 -8.26 -8.53 -11.19
N TYR A 215 -7.15 -9.01 -11.73
CA TYR A 215 -5.95 -8.21 -11.94
C TYR A 215 -5.77 -8.04 -13.44
N PRO A 216 -5.84 -6.81 -13.97
CA PRO A 216 -5.60 -6.56 -15.38
C PRO A 216 -4.10 -6.70 -15.66
N MET A 217 -3.63 -7.93 -15.88
CA MET A 217 -2.24 -8.26 -16.19
C MET A 217 -2.17 -9.44 -17.14
N ARG A 218 -1.03 -9.60 -17.82
CA ARG A 218 -0.74 -10.77 -18.69
C ARG A 218 0.39 -11.64 -18.16
N TYR A 219 1.18 -11.08 -17.25
CA TYR A 219 2.33 -11.72 -16.65
C TYR A 219 2.36 -11.45 -15.16
N THR A 220 2.85 -12.44 -14.44
CA THR A 220 3.17 -12.34 -13.02
C THR A 220 4.64 -12.59 -12.79
N ALA A 221 5.17 -12.05 -11.70
CA ALA A 221 6.52 -12.31 -11.25
C ALA A 221 6.52 -12.88 -9.83
N ALA A 222 7.46 -13.79 -9.56
CA ALA A 222 7.72 -14.26 -8.20
C ALA A 222 8.52 -13.21 -7.39
N HIS A 223 8.74 -13.49 -6.10
CA HIS A 223 9.62 -12.69 -5.23
C HIS A 223 10.99 -12.41 -5.87
N GLY A 224 11.45 -11.16 -5.79
CA GLY A 224 12.66 -10.66 -6.46
C GLY A 224 12.58 -10.65 -7.99
N PHE A 225 11.41 -10.91 -8.57
CA PHE A 225 11.22 -11.14 -10.01
C PHE A 225 12.11 -12.26 -10.56
N ARG A 226 12.42 -13.26 -9.71
CA ARG A 226 13.32 -14.37 -10.05
C ARG A 226 12.80 -15.20 -11.22
N SER A 227 11.49 -15.37 -11.30
CA SER A 227 10.78 -15.99 -12.41
C SER A 227 9.57 -15.17 -12.81
N VAL A 228 9.17 -15.31 -14.07
CA VAL A 228 7.98 -14.72 -14.66
C VAL A 228 7.13 -15.84 -15.24
N ASP A 229 5.80 -15.74 -15.09
CA ASP A 229 4.83 -16.68 -15.66
C ASP A 229 3.67 -15.91 -16.31
N THR A 230 2.82 -16.61 -17.07
CA THR A 230 1.63 -16.04 -17.71
C THR A 230 0.44 -15.95 -16.76
N TRP A 231 -0.44 -14.99 -17.02
CA TRP A 231 -1.70 -14.78 -16.29
C TRP A 231 -2.88 -14.63 -17.26
N PRO A 232 -4.09 -15.13 -16.92
CA PRO A 232 -4.43 -15.83 -15.67
C PRO A 232 -4.08 -17.32 -15.68
N VAL A 233 -3.86 -17.91 -16.86
CA VAL A 233 -3.41 -19.29 -16.98
C VAL A 233 -1.90 -19.31 -16.95
N ASN A 234 -1.33 -20.00 -15.97
CA ASN A 234 0.12 -20.14 -15.83
C ASN A 234 0.70 -21.22 -16.77
N SER A 235 2.03 -21.34 -16.79
CA SER A 235 2.77 -22.33 -17.58
C SER A 235 2.41 -23.79 -17.27
N ALA A 236 1.82 -24.06 -16.11
CA ALA A 236 1.30 -25.36 -15.71
C ALA A 236 -0.17 -25.61 -16.14
N GLY A 237 -0.79 -24.67 -16.86
CA GLY A 237 -2.17 -24.77 -17.33
C GLY A 237 -3.24 -24.49 -16.26
N LEU A 238 -2.85 -23.97 -15.09
CA LEU A 238 -3.78 -23.60 -14.02
C LEU A 238 -4.25 -22.16 -14.20
N ASP A 239 -5.55 -21.96 -14.27
CA ASP A 239 -6.18 -20.63 -14.23
C ASP A 239 -6.18 -20.10 -12.78
N LEU A 240 -5.18 -19.28 -12.45
CA LEU A 240 -5.00 -18.64 -11.14
C LEU A 240 -5.91 -17.44 -10.92
N SER A 241 -6.83 -17.12 -11.84
CA SER A 241 -7.90 -16.17 -11.55
C SER A 241 -9.01 -16.77 -10.68
N VAL A 242 -9.00 -18.08 -10.42
CA VAL A 242 -10.04 -18.79 -9.67
C VAL A 242 -9.45 -19.50 -8.45
N LEU A 243 -9.96 -19.19 -7.26
CA LEU A 243 -9.35 -19.67 -6.01
C LEU A 243 -9.21 -21.19 -5.93
N LYS A 244 -10.23 -21.95 -6.34
CA LYS A 244 -10.19 -23.42 -6.30
C LYS A 244 -9.03 -24.04 -7.09
N ASN A 245 -8.46 -23.32 -8.06
CA ASN A 245 -7.37 -23.81 -8.89
C ASN A 245 -5.98 -23.59 -8.24
N HIS A 246 -5.89 -22.91 -7.09
CA HIS A 246 -4.63 -22.65 -6.39
C HIS A 246 -4.14 -23.91 -5.63
N THR A 247 -3.99 -25.03 -6.33
CA THR A 247 -3.74 -26.35 -5.72
C THR A 247 -2.25 -26.61 -5.44
N ALA A 248 -1.35 -25.91 -6.14
CA ALA A 248 0.10 -26.07 -6.05
C ALA A 248 0.74 -25.47 -4.77
N GLY A 249 -0.06 -24.95 -3.85
CA GLY A 249 0.41 -24.30 -2.62
C GLY A 249 0.15 -22.80 -2.61
N THR A 250 0.97 -22.07 -1.86
CA THR A 250 0.84 -20.62 -1.72
C THR A 250 1.01 -19.92 -3.06
N VAL A 251 0.11 -19.01 -3.38
CA VAL A 251 0.29 -18.06 -4.49
C VAL A 251 0.86 -16.78 -3.89
N SER A 252 1.96 -16.29 -4.43
CA SER A 252 2.55 -15.00 -4.05
C SER A 252 3.16 -14.37 -5.29
N GLN A 253 2.38 -13.51 -5.95
CA GLN A 253 2.69 -13.06 -7.30
C GLN A 253 2.47 -11.56 -7.48
N PHE A 254 3.42 -10.93 -8.16
CA PHE A 254 3.44 -9.51 -8.48
C PHE A 254 2.98 -9.29 -9.91
N SER A 255 2.15 -8.26 -10.14
CA SER A 255 1.78 -7.84 -11.49
C SER A 255 3.03 -7.38 -12.26
N HIS A 256 3.19 -7.85 -13.49
CA HIS A 256 4.30 -7.47 -14.36
C HIS A 256 3.80 -7.00 -15.73
N GLY A 257 4.36 -5.88 -16.20
CA GLY A 257 4.02 -5.31 -17.50
C GLY A 257 2.60 -4.75 -17.61
N SER A 258 1.93 -4.41 -16.50
CA SER A 258 0.64 -3.71 -16.52
C SER A 258 0.73 -2.35 -15.87
N ARG A 259 0.13 -1.35 -16.51
CA ARG A 259 -0.03 0.02 -16.03
C ARG A 259 -1.45 0.33 -15.59
N GLU A 260 -2.32 -0.68 -15.56
CA GLU A 260 -3.70 -0.50 -15.16
C GLU A 260 -3.79 -0.12 -13.66
N PRO A 261 -4.56 0.92 -13.32
CA PRO A 261 -4.54 1.54 -11.99
C PRO A 261 -5.41 0.82 -10.95
N PHE A 262 -5.92 -0.38 -11.26
CA PHE A 262 -6.86 -1.09 -10.38
C PHE A 262 -6.55 -2.58 -10.28
N MET A 263 -7.05 -3.20 -9.21
CA MET A 263 -7.09 -4.64 -8.99
C MET A 263 -8.20 -4.97 -8.00
N GLY A 264 -8.76 -6.18 -8.05
CA GLY A 264 -9.84 -6.52 -7.14
C GLY A 264 -10.19 -8.00 -7.10
N VAL A 265 -11.16 -8.30 -6.26
CA VAL A 265 -11.73 -9.64 -6.08
C VAL A 265 -13.24 -9.53 -6.21
N TYR A 266 -13.84 -10.47 -6.92
CA TYR A 266 -15.29 -10.61 -7.03
C TYR A 266 -15.71 -12.00 -6.58
N HIS A 267 -16.84 -12.08 -5.89
CA HIS A 267 -17.38 -13.30 -5.30
C HIS A 267 -18.69 -13.64 -6.00
N PRO A 268 -18.70 -14.59 -6.96
CA PRO A 268 -19.94 -14.99 -7.62
C PRO A 268 -21.01 -15.47 -6.62
N ARG A 269 -20.59 -16.20 -5.58
CA ARG A 269 -21.45 -16.68 -4.48
C ARG A 269 -22.26 -15.58 -3.79
N THR A 270 -21.64 -14.48 -3.39
CA THR A 270 -22.30 -13.39 -2.66
C THR A 270 -22.71 -12.23 -3.58
N LYS A 271 -22.32 -12.29 -4.86
CA LYS A 271 -22.50 -11.22 -5.86
C LYS A 271 -21.95 -9.89 -5.37
N ALA A 272 -20.87 -9.94 -4.60
CA ALA A 272 -20.19 -8.79 -4.03
C ALA A 272 -18.69 -8.87 -4.34
N GLY A 273 -17.96 -7.81 -4.08
CA GLY A 273 -16.52 -7.78 -4.23
C GLY A 273 -15.92 -6.46 -3.80
N VAL A 274 -14.63 -6.32 -4.00
CA VAL A 274 -13.86 -5.12 -3.67
C VAL A 274 -12.86 -4.84 -4.79
N VAL A 275 -12.67 -3.57 -5.08
CA VAL A 275 -11.62 -3.11 -5.99
C VAL A 275 -10.80 -2.01 -5.32
N HIS A 276 -9.48 -2.14 -5.45
CA HIS A 276 -8.49 -1.12 -5.18
C HIS A 276 -8.26 -0.29 -6.44
N TRP A 277 -8.10 1.02 -6.28
CA TRP A 277 -7.64 1.92 -7.32
C TRP A 277 -6.61 2.90 -6.74
N ALA A 278 -5.54 3.17 -7.48
CA ALA A 278 -4.58 4.22 -7.19
C ALA A 278 -3.97 4.74 -8.50
N ASP A 279 -3.50 5.98 -8.51
CA ASP A 279 -2.73 6.46 -9.67
C ASP A 279 -1.49 5.59 -9.84
N TYR A 280 -1.29 5.08 -11.05
CA TYR A 280 -0.16 4.22 -11.36
C TYR A 280 1.18 4.93 -11.16
N ALA A 281 1.24 6.25 -11.38
CA ALA A 281 2.45 7.04 -11.18
C ALA A 281 2.88 7.09 -9.70
N ASP A 282 1.91 7.03 -8.78
CA ASP A 282 2.16 7.06 -7.35
C ASP A 282 2.38 5.65 -6.79
N LEU A 283 1.54 4.68 -7.17
CA LEU A 283 1.50 3.34 -6.56
C LEU A 283 1.41 2.21 -7.62
N PRO A 284 2.52 1.92 -8.32
CA PRO A 284 2.52 0.97 -9.43
C PRO A 284 2.47 -0.50 -8.98
N GLY A 285 2.94 -0.81 -7.76
CA GLY A 285 3.05 -2.16 -7.25
C GLY A 285 1.69 -2.78 -6.97
N LYS A 286 1.47 -4.00 -7.48
CA LYS A 286 0.27 -4.80 -7.26
C LYS A 286 0.69 -6.24 -7.00
N LYS A 287 0.20 -6.82 -5.91
CA LYS A 287 0.49 -8.20 -5.53
C LYS A 287 -0.80 -8.89 -5.12
N ILE A 288 -0.87 -10.18 -5.46
CA ILE A 288 -1.85 -11.11 -4.92
C ILE A 288 -1.12 -12.17 -4.12
N TRP A 289 -1.65 -12.47 -2.95
CA TRP A 289 -1.17 -13.59 -2.14
C TRP A 289 -2.36 -14.47 -1.68
N SER A 290 -2.18 -15.80 -1.68
CA SER A 290 -3.14 -16.76 -1.08
C SER A 290 -2.43 -17.98 -0.46
N TRP A 291 -3.05 -18.61 0.56
CA TRP A 291 -2.56 -19.87 1.16
C TRP A 291 -2.66 -21.05 0.17
N GLY A 292 -3.41 -20.87 -0.93
CA GLY A 292 -3.82 -21.91 -1.84
C GLY A 292 -5.26 -22.38 -1.59
N TRP A 293 -5.65 -23.46 -2.27
CA TRP A 293 -6.90 -24.19 -2.08
C TRP A 293 -6.62 -25.70 -2.03
N ASN A 294 -5.82 -26.09 -1.05
CA ASN A 294 -5.41 -27.48 -0.80
C ASN A 294 -5.44 -27.78 0.71
N ALA A 295 -5.08 -29.01 1.09
CA ALA A 295 -5.11 -29.44 2.50
C ALA A 295 -4.34 -28.50 3.45
N ALA A 296 -3.15 -28.05 3.06
CA ALA A 296 -2.35 -27.12 3.86
C ALA A 296 -3.03 -25.75 4.00
N ALA A 297 -3.67 -25.26 2.92
CA ALA A 297 -4.44 -24.01 2.99
C ALA A 297 -5.63 -24.10 3.95
N HIS A 298 -6.32 -25.24 4.01
CA HIS A 298 -7.41 -25.46 4.96
C HIS A 298 -6.90 -25.52 6.42
N GLU A 299 -5.70 -26.05 6.67
CA GLU A 299 -5.07 -25.95 8.00
C GLU A 299 -4.75 -24.50 8.37
N TRP A 300 -4.26 -23.69 7.43
CA TRP A 300 -4.04 -22.26 7.66
C TRP A 300 -5.33 -21.52 7.98
N ALA A 301 -6.42 -21.80 7.26
CA ALA A 301 -7.73 -21.23 7.56
C ALA A 301 -8.19 -21.58 8.99
N ARG A 302 -8.00 -22.83 9.44
CA ARG A 302 -8.24 -23.25 10.83
C ARG A 302 -7.33 -22.56 11.84
N ALA A 303 -6.06 -22.38 11.49
CA ALA A 303 -5.08 -21.76 12.38
C ALA A 303 -5.37 -20.26 12.60
N LEU A 304 -5.86 -19.57 11.57
CA LEU A 304 -6.00 -18.11 11.54
C LEU A 304 -7.42 -17.60 11.82
N SER A 305 -8.45 -18.45 11.81
CA SER A 305 -9.82 -18.04 12.14
C SER A 305 -10.61 -19.11 12.90
N ASP A 306 -11.64 -18.70 13.65
CA ASP A 306 -12.53 -19.62 14.37
C ASP A 306 -13.57 -20.27 13.45
N ASN A 307 -13.98 -19.57 12.39
CA ASN A 307 -14.96 -20.05 11.41
C ASN A 307 -14.31 -20.76 10.21
N GLN A 308 -12.98 -20.95 10.22
CA GLN A 308 -12.22 -21.60 9.15
C GLN A 308 -12.41 -20.92 7.78
N SER A 309 -12.61 -19.60 7.81
CA SER A 309 -12.75 -18.80 6.59
C SER A 309 -11.41 -18.69 5.87
N HIS A 310 -11.49 -18.65 4.54
CA HIS A 310 -10.33 -18.40 3.69
C HIS A 310 -10.27 -16.91 3.34
N TYR A 311 -9.06 -16.40 3.14
CA TYR A 311 -8.85 -15.05 2.65
C TYR A 311 -7.72 -15.03 1.61
N VAL A 312 -7.70 -13.98 0.81
CA VAL A 312 -6.55 -13.57 -0.01
C VAL A 312 -6.05 -12.22 0.43
N GLU A 313 -4.83 -11.88 0.04
CA GLU A 313 -4.24 -10.57 0.27
C GLU A 313 -4.12 -9.80 -1.04
N VAL A 314 -4.88 -8.71 -1.14
CA VAL A 314 -4.82 -7.73 -2.23
C VAL A 314 -3.89 -6.62 -1.78
N GLN A 315 -2.69 -6.55 -2.36
CA GLN A 315 -1.65 -5.65 -1.86
C GLN A 315 -1.18 -4.65 -2.90
N ALA A 316 -1.02 -3.39 -2.47
CA ALA A 316 -0.54 -2.29 -3.30
C ALA A 316 0.73 -1.69 -2.70
N GLY A 317 1.71 -1.28 -3.52
CA GLY A 317 3.00 -0.80 -3.01
C GLY A 317 3.71 0.20 -3.92
N LEU A 318 4.65 0.94 -3.33
CA LEU A 318 5.47 1.94 -4.05
C LEU A 318 6.47 1.31 -5.02
N TYR A 319 6.83 0.05 -4.78
CA TYR A 319 7.84 -0.66 -5.55
C TYR A 319 7.27 -1.86 -6.31
N ARG A 320 8.08 -2.39 -7.23
CA ARG A 320 7.69 -3.52 -8.09
C ARG A 320 7.49 -4.82 -7.30
N ASN A 321 8.16 -5.00 -6.17
CA ASN A 321 8.05 -6.19 -5.31
C ASN A 321 8.27 -5.85 -3.81
N GLN A 322 8.29 -6.87 -2.96
CA GLN A 322 8.44 -6.73 -1.50
C GLN A 322 9.89 -6.88 -0.99
N GLU A 323 10.86 -7.04 -1.89
CA GLU A 323 12.28 -7.07 -1.58
C GLU A 323 12.95 -5.72 -1.84
N THR A 324 12.31 -4.86 -2.63
CA THR A 324 12.82 -3.54 -2.98
C THR A 324 12.55 -2.54 -1.86
N TYR A 325 13.62 -1.86 -1.45
CA TYR A 325 13.59 -0.72 -0.54
C TYR A 325 14.17 0.49 -1.25
N ALA A 326 13.93 1.69 -0.72
CA ALA A 326 14.74 2.86 -1.01
C ALA A 326 15.10 3.56 0.30
N PHE A 327 15.90 4.62 0.22
CA PHE A 327 16.14 5.52 1.35
C PHE A 327 15.13 6.66 1.35
N LEU A 328 14.61 6.98 2.53
CA LEU A 328 13.90 8.22 2.80
C LEU A 328 14.92 9.19 3.41
N GLU A 329 15.24 10.25 2.67
CA GLU A 329 16.26 11.22 3.05
C GLU A 329 15.82 12.04 4.28
N PRO A 330 16.77 12.66 5.01
CA PRO A 330 16.45 13.56 6.12
C PRO A 330 15.45 14.65 5.72
N GLN A 331 14.42 14.82 6.53
CA GLN A 331 13.32 15.77 6.30
C GLN A 331 12.49 15.51 5.02
N GLN A 332 12.67 14.38 4.35
CA GLN A 332 11.88 14.03 3.17
C GLN A 332 10.49 13.53 3.56
N THR A 333 9.48 13.95 2.81
CA THR A 333 8.12 13.40 2.90
C THR A 333 7.68 12.84 1.56
N ILE A 334 7.07 11.65 1.58
CA ILE A 334 6.36 11.05 0.44
C ILE A 334 4.87 11.03 0.75
N ARG A 335 4.04 11.37 -0.23
CA ARG A 335 2.57 11.33 -0.12
C ARG A 335 1.96 10.70 -1.36
N PHE A 336 0.92 9.91 -1.15
CA PHE A 336 0.12 9.28 -2.21
C PHE A 336 -1.26 8.93 -1.66
N THR A 337 -2.19 8.58 -2.55
CA THR A 337 -3.58 8.25 -2.17
C THR A 337 -4.01 6.93 -2.81
N GLU A 338 -4.70 6.12 -2.02
CA GLU A 338 -5.30 4.85 -2.41
C GLU A 338 -6.81 4.90 -2.20
N TYR A 339 -7.54 4.11 -2.97
CA TYR A 339 -8.99 4.12 -2.94
C TYR A 339 -9.54 2.70 -2.96
N TRP A 340 -10.53 2.44 -2.12
CA TRP A 340 -11.23 1.17 -2.07
C TRP A 340 -12.72 1.41 -2.33
N MET A 341 -13.32 0.55 -3.14
CA MET A 341 -14.73 0.62 -3.46
C MET A 341 -15.33 -0.78 -3.63
N PRO A 342 -16.56 -1.00 -3.15
CA PRO A 342 -17.25 -2.28 -3.29
C PRO A 342 -17.81 -2.48 -4.70
N VAL A 343 -17.93 -3.75 -5.09
CA VAL A 343 -18.54 -4.22 -6.34
C VAL A 343 -19.81 -4.98 -6.01
N ARG A 344 -20.90 -4.74 -6.76
CA ARG A 344 -22.24 -5.25 -6.46
C ARG A 344 -22.91 -5.78 -7.71
N ASP A 345 -23.16 -7.07 -7.74
CA ASP A 345 -24.10 -7.71 -8.66
C ASP A 345 -23.83 -7.31 -10.14
N ILE A 346 -22.57 -7.18 -10.54
CA ILE A 346 -22.20 -6.91 -11.95
C ILE A 346 -21.47 -8.07 -12.61
N GLY A 347 -21.22 -9.17 -11.89
CA GLY A 347 -20.67 -10.42 -12.44
C GLY A 347 -19.15 -10.53 -12.43
N GLY A 348 -18.43 -9.42 -12.28
CA GLY A 348 -16.98 -9.40 -12.26
C GLY A 348 -16.43 -7.97 -12.29
N ILE A 349 -15.16 -7.82 -12.70
CA ILE A 349 -14.50 -6.51 -12.82
C ILE A 349 -13.75 -6.48 -14.15
N THR A 350 -14.01 -5.47 -14.99
CA THR A 350 -13.32 -5.23 -16.26
C THR A 350 -12.55 -3.92 -16.25
N LYS A 351 -13.10 -2.86 -15.66
CA LYS A 351 -12.44 -1.56 -15.47
C LYS A 351 -12.98 -0.87 -14.22
N ALA A 352 -12.12 -0.19 -13.48
CA ALA A 352 -12.50 0.63 -12.33
C ALA A 352 -11.78 1.98 -12.34
N ASN A 353 -12.46 3.01 -11.85
CA ASN A 353 -11.88 4.30 -11.47
C ASN A 353 -12.77 4.96 -10.39
N LEU A 354 -12.46 6.20 -10.01
CA LEU A 354 -13.20 6.93 -8.98
C LEU A 354 -14.69 7.19 -9.32
N HIS A 355 -15.10 7.07 -10.59
CA HIS A 355 -16.49 7.25 -11.00
C HIS A 355 -17.31 5.95 -10.96
N GLY A 356 -16.69 4.78 -11.06
CA GLY A 356 -17.39 3.50 -10.97
C GLY A 356 -16.58 2.29 -11.39
N VAL A 357 -17.24 1.14 -11.30
CA VAL A 357 -16.73 -0.19 -11.69
C VAL A 357 -17.65 -0.76 -12.76
N VAL A 358 -17.07 -1.12 -13.91
CA VAL A 358 -17.79 -1.79 -15.01
C VAL A 358 -17.29 -3.21 -15.19
N HIS A 359 -18.22 -4.10 -15.48
CA HIS A 359 -17.95 -5.44 -15.99
C HIS A 359 -18.56 -5.60 -17.37
N LEU A 360 -17.76 -6.08 -18.32
CA LEU A 360 -18.20 -6.47 -19.64
C LEU A 360 -17.98 -7.98 -19.77
N GLU A 361 -19.07 -8.71 -20.03
CA GLU A 361 -19.06 -10.15 -20.20
C GLU A 361 -19.64 -10.51 -21.57
N ARG A 362 -18.84 -11.22 -22.38
CA ARG A 362 -19.24 -11.65 -23.72
C ARG A 362 -19.70 -13.10 -23.70
N GLN A 363 -20.89 -13.34 -24.24
CA GLN A 363 -21.44 -14.67 -24.46
C GLN A 363 -21.86 -14.79 -25.93
N GLY A 364 -20.99 -15.39 -26.74
CA GLY A 364 -21.14 -15.42 -28.20
C GLY A 364 -21.15 -14.02 -28.80
N SER A 365 -22.23 -13.67 -29.50
CA SER A 365 -22.46 -12.35 -30.10
C SER A 365 -23.19 -11.37 -29.17
N THR A 366 -23.47 -11.75 -27.92
CA THR A 366 -24.12 -10.86 -26.93
C THR A 366 -23.08 -10.35 -25.94
N LEU A 367 -23.13 -9.05 -25.65
CA LEU A 367 -22.35 -8.42 -24.61
C LEU A 367 -23.26 -7.97 -23.47
N ARG A 368 -22.94 -8.39 -22.25
CA ARG A 368 -23.56 -7.93 -21.01
C ARG A 368 -22.66 -6.87 -20.38
N ALA A 369 -23.22 -5.71 -20.11
CA ALA A 369 -22.54 -4.63 -19.40
C ALA A 369 -23.23 -4.41 -18.04
N GLY A 370 -22.46 -4.51 -16.95
CA GLY A 370 -22.87 -4.15 -15.60
C GLY A 370 -22.05 -2.96 -15.10
N LEU A 371 -22.69 -1.99 -14.44
CA LEU A 371 -22.03 -0.80 -13.89
C LEU A 371 -22.51 -0.50 -12.46
N ASN A 372 -21.57 -0.28 -11.55
CA ASN A 372 -21.79 0.40 -10.28
C ASN A 372 -21.13 1.78 -10.34
N VAL A 373 -21.88 2.85 -10.08
CA VAL A 373 -21.31 4.20 -9.95
C VAL A 373 -20.94 4.49 -8.50
N ASN A 374 -19.87 5.25 -8.30
CA ASN A 374 -19.33 5.54 -6.97
C ASN A 374 -19.88 6.82 -6.33
N HIS A 375 -20.64 7.60 -7.09
CA HIS A 375 -21.36 8.79 -6.67
C HIS A 375 -22.55 9.02 -7.60
N ALA A 376 -23.47 9.91 -7.21
CA ALA A 376 -24.61 10.24 -8.07
C ALA A 376 -24.16 10.95 -9.36
N ILE A 377 -24.77 10.59 -10.49
CA ILE A 377 -24.61 11.23 -11.80
C ILE A 377 -26.01 11.53 -12.32
N SER A 378 -26.47 12.78 -12.12
CA SER A 378 -27.86 13.19 -12.37
C SER A 378 -28.32 13.03 -13.82
N GLN A 379 -27.41 13.25 -14.78
CA GLN A 379 -27.66 13.09 -16.20
C GLN A 379 -26.53 12.25 -16.82
N ALA A 380 -26.50 10.96 -16.49
CA ALA A 380 -25.53 10.05 -17.08
C ALA A 380 -25.91 9.76 -18.53
N HIS A 381 -24.90 9.69 -19.39
CA HIS A 381 -25.04 9.24 -20.76
C HIS A 381 -24.17 8.00 -20.96
N LEU A 382 -24.85 6.86 -21.11
CA LEU A 382 -24.23 5.55 -21.29
C LEU A 382 -24.29 5.19 -22.78
N ARG A 383 -23.19 4.70 -23.32
CA ARG A 383 -23.11 4.26 -24.72
C ARG A 383 -22.33 2.96 -24.81
N LEU A 384 -22.80 2.09 -25.70
CA LEU A 384 -22.01 0.96 -26.20
C LEU A 384 -21.77 1.17 -27.69
N ARG A 385 -20.51 1.09 -28.11
CA ARG A 385 -20.09 1.30 -29.51
C ARG A 385 -19.37 0.08 -30.05
N ALA A 386 -19.60 -0.26 -31.30
CA ALA A 386 -18.86 -1.29 -32.04
C ALA A 386 -18.42 -0.71 -33.38
N ALA A 387 -17.11 -0.83 -33.70
CA ALA A 387 -16.55 -0.30 -34.95
C ALA A 387 -16.99 1.15 -35.27
N GLY A 388 -17.01 2.02 -34.26
CA GLY A 388 -17.40 3.43 -34.37
C GLY A 388 -18.91 3.70 -34.41
N LYS A 389 -19.77 2.68 -34.54
CA LYS A 389 -21.24 2.82 -34.52
C LYS A 389 -21.80 2.59 -33.13
N THR A 390 -22.84 3.33 -32.76
CA THR A 390 -23.57 3.09 -31.50
C THR A 390 -24.41 1.81 -31.62
N VAL A 391 -24.17 0.85 -30.73
CA VAL A 391 -24.98 -0.36 -30.56
C VAL A 391 -26.21 -0.04 -29.73
N TRP A 392 -26.02 0.69 -28.62
CA TRP A 392 -27.11 1.27 -27.83
C TRP A 392 -26.62 2.50 -27.07
N GLU A 393 -27.58 3.33 -26.68
CA GLU A 393 -27.36 4.47 -25.79
C GLU A 393 -28.51 4.59 -24.79
N ALA A 394 -28.21 5.13 -23.62
CA ALA A 394 -29.18 5.41 -22.57
C ALA A 394 -28.84 6.71 -21.85
N ARG A 395 -29.87 7.45 -21.45
CA ARG A 395 -29.77 8.65 -20.62
C ARG A 395 -30.65 8.48 -19.41
N GLU A 396 -30.03 8.32 -18.26
CA GLU A 396 -30.74 8.15 -16.99
C GLU A 396 -29.88 8.61 -15.81
N PRO A 397 -30.49 9.04 -14.70
CA PRO A 397 -29.74 9.30 -13.48
C PRO A 397 -29.16 7.99 -12.92
N LEU A 398 -27.89 8.01 -12.53
CA LEU A 398 -27.24 6.90 -11.85
C LEU A 398 -26.95 7.28 -10.40
N THR A 399 -27.09 6.33 -9.49
CA THR A 399 -26.80 6.48 -8.05
C THR A 399 -26.11 5.23 -7.52
N PRO A 400 -25.24 5.33 -6.50
CA PRO A 400 -24.59 4.14 -5.93
C PRO A 400 -25.55 3.05 -5.44
N ALA A 401 -26.76 3.44 -5.02
CA ALA A 401 -27.81 2.52 -4.56
C ALA A 401 -28.36 1.56 -5.64
N LYS A 402 -28.06 1.77 -6.92
CA LYS A 402 -28.62 0.98 -8.03
C LYS A 402 -27.53 0.49 -8.98
N THR A 403 -27.56 -0.80 -9.27
CA THR A 403 -26.73 -1.41 -10.32
C THR A 403 -27.39 -1.21 -11.68
N PHE A 404 -26.63 -0.66 -12.64
CA PHE A 404 -27.04 -0.61 -14.04
C PHE A 404 -26.64 -1.90 -14.75
N ARG A 405 -27.54 -2.44 -15.59
CA ARG A 405 -27.28 -3.59 -16.46
C ARG A 405 -27.91 -3.40 -17.83
N ARG A 406 -27.19 -3.82 -18.86
CA ARG A 406 -27.70 -3.87 -20.24
C ARG A 406 -27.09 -5.05 -20.97
N GLU A 407 -27.88 -5.71 -21.80
CA GLU A 407 -27.41 -6.69 -22.77
C GLU A 407 -27.68 -6.18 -24.18
N ALA A 408 -26.76 -6.45 -25.10
CA ALA A 408 -26.95 -6.14 -26.50
C ALA A 408 -26.14 -7.07 -27.40
N ALA A 409 -26.68 -7.32 -28.60
CA ALA A 409 -25.91 -7.96 -29.66
C ALA A 409 -24.75 -7.04 -30.07
N CYS A 410 -23.52 -7.53 -29.94
CA CYS A 410 -22.30 -6.88 -30.39
C CYS A 410 -21.38 -7.94 -30.99
N ALA A 411 -21.23 -7.99 -32.31
CA ALA A 411 -20.46 -9.03 -33.00
C ALA A 411 -18.93 -8.80 -33.02
N ALA A 412 -18.48 -7.59 -32.67
CA ALA A 412 -17.08 -7.19 -32.62
C ALA A 412 -16.72 -6.69 -31.22
N PRO A 413 -15.43 -6.47 -30.88
CA PRO A 413 -15.06 -5.79 -29.64
C PRO A 413 -15.76 -4.44 -29.52
N CYS A 414 -16.41 -4.25 -28.38
CA CYS A 414 -17.26 -3.12 -28.07
C CYS A 414 -16.56 -2.17 -27.08
N THR A 415 -16.89 -0.89 -27.18
CA THR A 415 -16.47 0.18 -26.25
C THR A 415 -17.67 0.63 -25.42
N PHE A 416 -17.56 0.49 -24.10
CA PHE A 416 -18.49 1.05 -23.14
C PHE A 416 -18.03 2.44 -22.73
N GLU A 417 -18.94 3.42 -22.73
CA GLU A 417 -18.66 4.80 -22.32
C GLU A 417 -19.72 5.29 -21.32
N LEU A 418 -19.26 5.90 -20.23
CA LEU A 418 -20.06 6.68 -19.29
C LEU A 418 -19.61 8.14 -19.39
N ALA A 419 -20.54 9.04 -19.67
CA ALA A 419 -20.32 10.48 -19.69
C ALA A 419 -21.29 11.23 -18.78
N ASN A 420 -20.92 12.43 -18.36
CA ASN A 420 -21.79 13.35 -17.62
C ASN A 420 -22.65 14.23 -18.55
N ALA A 421 -23.40 15.16 -17.96
CA ALA A 421 -24.26 16.12 -18.67
C ALA A 421 -23.51 16.97 -19.72
N THR A 422 -22.24 17.31 -19.46
CA THR A 422 -21.43 18.14 -20.36
C THR A 422 -20.76 17.33 -21.47
N GLY A 423 -21.00 16.02 -21.53
CA GLY A 423 -20.35 15.11 -22.47
C GLY A 423 -18.91 14.71 -22.09
N ARG A 424 -18.42 15.09 -20.90
CA ARG A 424 -17.11 14.64 -20.41
C ARG A 424 -17.19 13.14 -20.11
N ILE A 425 -16.28 12.36 -20.70
CA ILE A 425 -16.12 10.94 -20.40
C ILE A 425 -15.60 10.78 -18.97
N LEU A 426 -16.36 10.03 -18.17
CA LEU A 426 -16.01 9.68 -16.79
C LEU A 426 -15.36 8.29 -16.72
N LEU A 427 -15.84 7.35 -17.53
CA LEU A 427 -15.28 6.00 -17.64
C LEU A 427 -15.43 5.52 -19.09
N SER A 428 -14.38 4.91 -19.64
CA SER A 428 -14.45 4.24 -20.94
C SER A 428 -13.57 3.00 -20.95
N HIS A 429 -14.04 1.94 -21.59
CA HIS A 429 -13.27 0.72 -21.80
C HIS A 429 -13.69 0.03 -23.10
N THR A 430 -12.70 -0.38 -23.88
CA THR A 430 -12.88 -1.23 -25.07
C THR A 430 -12.44 -2.64 -24.71
N GLU A 431 -13.26 -3.64 -25.00
CA GLU A 431 -12.94 -5.04 -24.72
C GLU A 431 -11.53 -5.43 -25.19
N GLY A 432 -10.77 -6.05 -24.29
CA GLY A 432 -9.41 -6.53 -24.56
C GLY A 432 -8.34 -5.43 -24.68
N LYS A 433 -8.69 -4.15 -24.51
CA LYS A 433 -7.74 -3.03 -24.54
C LYS A 433 -7.37 -2.61 -23.12
N PHE A 434 -6.11 -2.84 -22.78
CA PHE A 434 -5.49 -2.45 -21.51
C PHE A 434 -4.11 -1.84 -21.77
N ASP A 435 -3.61 -1.06 -20.82
CA ASP A 435 -2.26 -0.50 -20.85
C ASP A 435 -1.22 -1.55 -20.40
N PHE A 436 -0.82 -2.41 -21.33
CA PHE A 436 0.17 -3.46 -21.13
C PHE A 436 1.48 -3.15 -21.86
N ALA A 437 2.60 -3.44 -21.20
CA ALA A 437 3.90 -3.46 -21.83
C ALA A 437 3.96 -4.56 -22.91
N PRO A 438 4.66 -4.32 -24.03
CA PRO A 438 4.95 -5.34 -25.04
C PRO A 438 5.68 -6.57 -24.46
N ASP A 439 5.44 -7.74 -25.05
CA ASP A 439 5.96 -9.02 -24.54
C ASP A 439 7.51 -9.06 -24.53
N ASN A 440 8.18 -8.36 -25.44
CA ASN A 440 9.64 -8.25 -25.51
C ASN A 440 10.26 -7.36 -24.41
N GLU A 441 9.44 -6.62 -23.66
CA GLU A 441 9.86 -5.82 -22.50
C GLU A 441 9.70 -6.57 -21.18
N ILE A 442 9.07 -7.75 -21.20
CA ILE A 442 8.88 -8.59 -20.03
C ILE A 442 10.19 -9.32 -19.71
N ARG A 443 10.81 -8.94 -18.58
CA ARG A 443 12.09 -9.49 -18.11
C ARG A 443 12.00 -9.99 -16.67
N THR A 444 12.83 -10.96 -16.33
CA THR A 444 13.12 -11.29 -14.93
C THR A 444 13.92 -10.15 -14.28
N GLY A 445 13.89 -10.09 -12.96
CA GLY A 445 14.73 -9.19 -12.17
C GLY A 445 16.19 -9.63 -12.14
N PRO A 446 17.05 -8.87 -11.44
CA PRO A 446 18.44 -9.27 -11.21
C PRO A 446 18.50 -10.69 -10.64
N GLN A 447 19.22 -11.57 -11.34
CA GLN A 447 19.47 -12.93 -10.85
C GLN A 447 20.66 -12.92 -9.89
N PRO A 448 20.72 -13.83 -8.90
CA PRO A 448 21.88 -13.95 -8.04
C PRO A 448 23.15 -14.05 -8.89
N PRO A 449 24.16 -13.21 -8.65
CA PRO A 449 25.35 -13.21 -9.49
C PRO A 449 26.06 -14.58 -9.38
N VAL A 450 26.51 -15.10 -10.52
CA VAL A 450 27.67 -15.99 -10.53
C VAL A 450 28.83 -15.14 -10.01
N GLN A 451 29.44 -15.54 -8.87
CA GLN A 451 30.51 -14.80 -8.17
C GLN A 451 31.41 -14.02 -9.15
N LYS A 452 31.11 -12.74 -9.33
CA LYS A 452 32.02 -11.74 -9.88
C LYS A 452 32.46 -10.88 -8.71
N GLU A 453 33.70 -10.39 -8.73
CA GLU A 453 34.09 -9.27 -7.88
C GLU A 453 33.17 -8.10 -8.23
N SER A 454 32.14 -7.88 -7.40
CA SER A 454 31.31 -6.68 -7.46
C SER A 454 32.14 -5.47 -7.05
N ASP A 455 31.93 -4.32 -7.69
CA ASP A 455 32.45 -3.05 -7.19
C ASP A 455 32.10 -2.90 -5.70
N ALA A 456 33.10 -2.62 -4.87
CA ALA A 456 32.91 -2.51 -3.42
C ALA A 456 31.95 -1.38 -3.05
N LEU A 457 31.85 -0.34 -3.88
CA LEU A 457 30.89 0.74 -3.69
C LEU A 457 29.44 0.23 -3.85
N GLU A 458 29.17 -0.49 -4.93
CA GLU A 458 27.86 -1.08 -5.22
C GLU A 458 27.46 -2.13 -4.17
N HIS A 459 28.38 -3.03 -3.82
CA HIS A 459 28.13 -4.05 -2.80
C HIS A 459 27.85 -3.44 -1.43
N GLY A 460 28.63 -2.44 -1.01
CA GLY A 460 28.35 -1.75 0.25
C GLY A 460 27.00 -1.04 0.22
N ALA A 461 26.62 -0.44 -0.92
CA ALA A 461 25.34 0.26 -1.05
C ALA A 461 24.15 -0.73 -0.98
N ASP A 462 24.25 -1.91 -1.59
CA ASP A 462 23.27 -2.98 -1.46
C ASP A 462 23.15 -3.47 0.00
N LEU A 463 24.28 -3.63 0.70
CA LEU A 463 24.29 -3.99 2.11
C LEU A 463 23.63 -2.91 2.97
N GLU A 464 23.90 -1.61 2.73
CA GLU A 464 23.23 -0.51 3.42
C GLU A 464 21.71 -0.56 3.19
N LEU A 465 21.28 -0.69 1.93
CA LEU A 465 19.87 -0.73 1.55
C LEU A 465 19.14 -1.93 2.18
N ASN A 466 19.84 -3.04 2.34
CA ASN A 466 19.36 -4.25 3.02
C ASN A 466 19.58 -4.23 4.54
N GLY A 467 19.93 -3.08 5.13
CA GLY A 467 20.04 -2.90 6.58
C GLY A 467 21.25 -3.58 7.23
N ARG A 468 22.20 -4.07 6.42
CA ARG A 468 23.42 -4.77 6.84
C ARG A 468 24.56 -3.77 7.05
N LEU A 469 24.33 -2.76 7.88
CA LEU A 469 25.19 -1.57 8.01
C LEU A 469 26.64 -1.89 8.40
N LEU A 470 26.84 -2.81 9.35
CA LEU A 470 28.20 -3.21 9.77
C LEU A 470 28.95 -3.98 8.68
N ALA A 471 28.25 -4.79 7.89
CA ALA A 471 28.84 -5.47 6.75
C ALA A 471 29.23 -4.48 5.64
N ALA A 472 28.37 -3.49 5.37
CA ALA A 472 28.67 -2.41 4.42
C ALA A 472 29.92 -1.63 4.85
N TRP A 473 30.01 -1.30 6.14
CA TRP A 473 31.18 -0.64 6.72
C TRP A 473 32.47 -1.43 6.48
N ASP A 474 32.45 -2.75 6.73
CA ASP A 474 33.62 -3.60 6.52
C ASP A 474 34.04 -3.68 5.05
N VAL A 475 33.07 -3.70 4.12
CA VAL A 475 33.33 -3.65 2.67
C VAL A 475 34.03 -2.35 2.30
N TYR A 476 33.48 -1.20 2.71
CA TYR A 476 34.07 0.10 2.41
C TYR A 476 35.46 0.27 3.02
N LYS A 477 35.64 -0.13 4.28
CA LYS A 477 36.94 -0.06 4.97
C LYS A 477 38.00 -0.88 4.25
N LYS A 478 37.68 -2.10 3.81
CA LYS A 478 38.61 -2.95 3.05
C LYS A 478 38.97 -2.36 1.69
N ALA A 479 38.01 -1.74 1.01
CA ALA A 479 38.23 -1.11 -0.28
C ALA A 479 39.10 0.15 -0.17
N LEU A 480 38.82 1.02 0.82
CA LEU A 480 39.61 2.21 1.11
C LEU A 480 41.04 1.91 1.57
N ALA A 481 41.30 0.73 2.13
CA ALA A 481 42.67 0.30 2.44
C ALA A 481 43.51 0.09 1.16
N LYS A 482 42.87 -0.23 0.03
CA LYS A 482 43.53 -0.40 -1.27
C LYS A 482 43.60 0.92 -2.06
N ASP A 483 42.56 1.74 -1.96
CA ASP A 483 42.48 3.05 -2.60
C ASP A 483 41.95 4.13 -1.63
N PRO A 484 42.85 4.74 -0.82
CA PRO A 484 42.45 5.69 0.23
C PRO A 484 41.78 6.97 -0.27
N ASP A 485 42.03 7.37 -1.52
CA ASP A 485 41.55 8.63 -2.11
C ASP A 485 40.35 8.44 -3.06
N HIS A 486 39.80 7.22 -3.14
CA HIS A 486 38.63 6.93 -3.96
C HIS A 486 37.44 7.80 -3.52
N PHE A 487 36.95 8.66 -4.41
CA PHE A 487 35.90 9.64 -4.10
C PHE A 487 34.60 8.97 -3.62
N GLY A 488 34.05 8.03 -4.39
CA GLY A 488 32.76 7.38 -4.08
C GLY A 488 32.77 6.63 -2.75
N LEU A 489 33.83 5.84 -2.48
CA LEU A 489 34.01 5.14 -1.20
C LEU A 489 34.17 6.10 -0.01
N ASN A 490 34.93 7.20 -0.14
CA ASN A 490 35.05 8.19 0.94
C ASN A 490 33.70 8.87 1.24
N ARG A 491 32.92 9.20 0.20
CA ARG A 491 31.57 9.76 0.33
C ARG A 491 30.61 8.78 1.03
N ALA A 492 30.50 7.54 0.52
CA ALA A 492 29.60 6.53 1.07
C ALA A 492 30.00 6.09 2.49
N ALA A 493 31.27 5.77 2.72
CA ALA A 493 31.76 5.41 4.05
C ALA A 493 31.66 6.57 5.03
N GLY A 494 31.88 7.81 4.57
CA GLY A 494 31.74 9.01 5.37
C GLY A 494 30.30 9.22 5.86
N ARG A 495 29.31 9.09 4.97
CA ARG A 495 27.89 9.08 5.33
C ARG A 495 27.57 7.96 6.32
N LEU A 496 27.95 6.72 6.00
CA LEU A 496 27.69 5.57 6.87
C LEU A 496 28.36 5.72 8.25
N ALA A 497 29.54 6.35 8.33
CA ALA A 497 30.18 6.67 9.60
C ALA A 497 29.32 7.60 10.46
N VAL A 498 28.62 8.57 9.88
CA VAL A 498 27.66 9.41 10.64
C VAL A 498 26.52 8.56 11.18
N THR A 499 25.91 7.69 10.35
CA THR A 499 24.85 6.75 10.77
C THR A 499 25.30 5.86 11.93
N LEU A 500 26.55 5.38 11.89
CA LEU A 500 27.16 4.55 12.93
C LEU A 500 27.74 5.36 14.10
N LYS A 501 27.53 6.69 14.14
CA LYS A 501 28.01 7.63 15.18
C LYS A 501 29.54 7.68 15.32
N ARG A 502 30.27 7.42 14.24
CA ARG A 502 31.73 7.45 14.15
C ARG A 502 32.22 8.80 13.62
N TYR A 503 31.88 9.87 14.33
CA TYR A 503 31.97 11.23 13.80
C TYR A 503 33.40 11.70 13.43
N HIS A 504 34.42 11.27 14.17
CA HIS A 504 35.81 11.54 13.81
C HIS A 504 36.20 10.91 12.47
N GLU A 505 35.81 9.65 12.24
CA GLU A 505 36.06 8.96 10.98
C GLU A 505 35.24 9.58 9.84
N ALA A 506 33.98 9.93 10.11
CA ALA A 506 33.11 10.63 9.17
C ALA A 506 33.74 11.93 8.68
N ALA A 507 34.20 12.79 9.59
CA ALA A 507 34.83 14.07 9.24
C ALA A 507 36.09 13.88 8.38
N GLY A 508 36.90 12.85 8.67
CA GLY A 508 38.08 12.52 7.88
C GLY A 508 37.76 12.00 6.47
N LEU A 509 36.79 11.09 6.37
CA LEU A 509 36.33 10.49 5.11
C LEU A 509 35.64 11.53 4.22
N LEU A 510 34.66 12.26 4.75
CA LEU A 510 33.93 13.30 4.03
C LEU A 510 34.84 14.47 3.65
N GLY A 511 35.78 14.86 4.53
CA GLY A 511 36.78 15.88 4.20
C GLY A 511 37.72 15.49 3.06
N ARG A 512 38.04 14.20 2.89
CA ARG A 512 38.76 13.69 1.69
C ARG A 512 37.90 13.82 0.44
N ALA A 513 36.63 13.41 0.52
CA ALA A 513 35.70 13.52 -0.60
C ALA A 513 35.45 14.98 -1.01
N GLN A 514 35.31 15.89 -0.05
CA GLN A 514 35.09 17.33 -0.28
C GLN A 514 36.25 18.00 -1.04
N ARG A 515 37.50 17.55 -0.85
CA ARG A 515 38.65 18.06 -1.62
C ARG A 515 38.57 17.74 -3.11
N ARG A 516 37.83 16.69 -3.48
CA ARG A 516 37.59 16.30 -4.88
C ARG A 516 36.33 16.96 -5.45
N SER A 517 35.29 17.11 -4.62
CA SER A 517 34.04 17.78 -4.99
C SER A 517 33.60 18.74 -3.88
N SER A 518 33.89 20.01 -4.06
CA SER A 518 33.67 21.06 -3.05
C SER A 518 32.24 21.59 -3.00
N ASN A 519 31.35 21.09 -3.86
CA ASN A 519 29.96 21.54 -3.96
C ASN A 519 28.96 20.37 -3.87
N ASP A 520 29.35 19.18 -3.43
CA ASP A 520 28.41 18.07 -3.22
C ASP A 520 27.56 18.32 -1.96
N PRO A 521 26.22 18.44 -2.09
CA PRO A 521 25.37 18.79 -0.95
C PRO A 521 25.24 17.65 0.08
N GLU A 522 25.42 16.39 -0.32
CA GLU A 522 25.41 15.25 0.60
C GLU A 522 26.64 15.31 1.51
N ILE A 523 27.81 15.56 0.93
CA ILE A 523 29.08 15.71 1.67
C ILE A 523 28.96 16.84 2.67
N HIS A 524 28.53 18.03 2.22
CA HIS A 524 28.30 19.18 3.08
C HIS A 524 27.35 18.85 4.24
N TYR A 525 26.20 18.23 3.96
CA TYR A 525 25.21 17.95 4.98
C TYR A 525 25.74 17.00 6.07
N PHE A 526 26.31 15.85 5.69
CA PHE A 526 26.83 14.89 6.66
C PHE A 526 28.11 15.35 7.35
N LEU A 527 28.93 16.17 6.68
CA LEU A 527 30.10 16.77 7.30
C LEU A 527 29.70 17.82 8.35
N GLY A 528 28.63 18.58 8.08
CA GLY A 528 28.00 19.45 9.06
C GLY A 528 27.50 18.68 10.28
N ASN A 529 26.80 17.56 10.07
CA ASN A 529 26.34 16.69 11.16
C ASN A 529 27.52 16.12 11.98
N ALA A 530 28.60 15.70 11.31
CA ALA A 530 29.79 15.21 11.98
C ALA A 530 30.47 16.31 12.82
N TYR A 531 30.63 17.52 12.28
CA TYR A 531 31.21 18.64 13.05
C TYR A 531 30.35 19.07 14.23
N ALA A 532 29.02 19.10 14.06
CA ALA A 532 28.10 19.40 15.15
C ALA A 532 28.23 18.40 16.30
N ALA A 533 28.28 17.10 15.97
CA ALA A 533 28.46 16.03 16.97
C ALA A 533 29.84 16.07 17.66
N LEU A 534 30.85 16.64 16.99
CA LEU A 534 32.20 16.88 17.55
C LEU A 534 32.32 18.21 18.31
N GLY A 535 31.24 19.02 18.37
CA GLY A 535 31.23 20.32 19.05
C GLY A 535 31.84 21.49 18.26
N ASP A 536 32.15 21.30 16.97
CA ASP A 536 32.64 22.38 16.10
C ASP A 536 31.47 23.07 15.38
N SER A 537 30.73 23.91 16.12
CA SER A 537 29.54 24.60 15.61
C SER A 537 29.85 25.54 14.43
N ARG A 538 31.06 26.12 14.37
CA ARG A 538 31.44 27.03 13.28
C ARG A 538 31.53 26.27 11.97
N ARG A 539 32.28 25.16 11.94
CA ARG A 539 32.38 24.33 10.73
C ARG A 539 31.06 23.66 10.40
N ALA A 540 30.31 23.20 11.40
CA ALA A 540 28.98 22.63 11.17
C ALA A 540 28.07 23.58 10.40
N ARG A 541 28.02 24.85 10.83
CA ARG A 541 27.24 25.89 10.17
C ARG A 541 27.70 26.15 8.73
N GLU A 542 29.00 26.30 8.50
CA GLU A 542 29.56 26.52 7.16
C GLU A 542 29.15 25.39 6.19
N GLU A 543 29.21 24.14 6.66
CA GLU A 543 28.86 22.96 5.89
C GLU A 543 27.35 22.91 5.60
N TRP A 544 26.48 23.14 6.58
CA TRP A 544 25.04 23.20 6.34
C TRP A 544 24.62 24.38 5.44
N GLU A 545 25.31 25.52 5.53
CA GLU A 545 25.14 26.64 4.59
C GLU A 545 25.55 26.28 3.16
N GLY A 546 26.52 25.37 2.98
CA GLY A 546 26.85 24.75 1.70
C GLY A 546 25.73 23.84 1.20
N ALA A 547 25.27 22.90 2.05
CA ALA A 547 24.23 21.93 1.72
C ALA A 547 22.90 22.59 1.31
N GLN A 548 22.48 23.66 2.00
CA GLN A 548 21.15 24.26 1.76
C GLN A 548 20.98 24.89 0.38
N ARG A 549 22.08 25.14 -0.33
CA ARG A 549 22.05 25.78 -1.66
C ARG A 549 21.40 24.87 -2.70
N GLN A 550 21.39 23.55 -2.50
CA GLN A 550 20.85 22.58 -3.45
C GLN A 550 19.62 21.86 -2.90
N ALA A 551 18.69 21.51 -3.80
CA ALA A 551 17.40 20.96 -3.43
C ALA A 551 17.46 19.68 -2.55
N PRO A 552 18.33 18.67 -2.81
CA PRO A 552 18.29 17.39 -2.09
C PRO A 552 18.40 17.50 -0.57
N PHE A 553 19.24 18.41 -0.06
CA PHE A 553 19.48 18.59 1.38
C PHE A 553 19.03 19.96 1.90
N ARG A 554 18.27 20.74 1.10
CA ARG A 554 17.85 22.09 1.50
C ARG A 554 17.03 22.11 2.77
N ALA A 555 16.01 21.26 2.85
CA ALA A 555 15.12 21.19 4.00
C ALA A 555 15.90 20.74 5.25
N ALA A 556 16.66 19.65 5.14
CA ALA A 556 17.46 19.10 6.22
C ALA A 556 18.50 20.09 6.75
N ALA A 557 19.27 20.73 5.88
CA ALA A 557 20.27 21.72 6.26
C ALA A 557 19.65 22.97 6.90
N ARG A 558 18.49 23.44 6.40
CA ARG A 558 17.76 24.57 7.03
C ARG A 558 17.20 24.21 8.40
N PHE A 559 16.75 22.96 8.57
CA PHE A 559 16.32 22.48 9.88
C PHE A 559 17.49 22.42 10.86
N ALA A 560 18.67 21.98 10.43
CA ALA A 560 19.87 21.96 11.27
C ALA A 560 20.44 23.34 11.61
N LEU A 561 20.20 24.35 10.75
CA LEU A 561 20.62 25.74 10.96
C LEU A 561 19.68 26.55 11.87
N ALA A 562 18.43 26.13 11.99
CA ALA A 562 17.40 26.77 12.81
C ALA A 562 17.56 26.39 14.28
#